data_AF-A0A087G2I0-F1
#
_entry.id   AF-A0A087G2I0-F1
#
_cell.length_a   1.000
_cell.length_b   1.000
_cell.length_c   1.000
_cell.angle_alpha   90.00
_cell.angle_beta   90.00
_cell.angle_gamma   90.00
#
_symmetry.space_group_name_H-M   'P 1'
#
loop_
_entity.id
_entity.type
_entity.pdbx_description
1 polymer ?
#
loop_
_entity_poly.entity_id
_entity_poly.type
_entity_poly.pdbx_seq_one_letter_code
_entity_poly.pdbx_strand_id
1 'polypeptide(L)'
;MILGQALYTGPELGFTSLVYPEDPGNNNETFSGVSLNPAVASAAPYVKAAGALGLIIARNPGNQLNPCRDNFPCIAIDYKLGTDILLYIGSTRSSVVKIQHSKTLVGQPIGTKVATFSSRGPNSIAPAIIKLDIGAPGVSILAATSPNDTFNDRGFSMKSGTSMAALVISGVVALLKALHPDWSPAAFRSAIVTTSWRTDPLGEQIFAEGSPSKVTDPFDYGGGLVNPEKAAEPVSIRTQILQNYYDEN
;
A
#
# COMPACT_ATOMS: atom_id res chain seq x y z
N MET A 1 14.22 9.66 -18.03
CA MET A 1 12.89 9.04 -17.84
C MET A 1 12.68 8.90 -16.34
N ILE A 2 11.59 9.49 -15.81
CA ILE A 2 11.24 9.43 -14.39
C ILE A 2 10.10 8.41 -14.23
N LEU A 3 10.21 7.52 -13.26
CA LEU A 3 9.16 6.56 -12.93
C LEU A 3 8.40 7.05 -11.70
N GLY A 4 7.08 7.13 -11.83
CA GLY A 4 6.16 7.44 -10.74
C GLY A 4 5.10 6.37 -10.60
N GLN A 5 4.35 6.46 -9.52
CA GLN A 5 3.21 5.62 -9.21
C GLN A 5 1.93 6.25 -9.74
N ALA A 6 1.16 5.51 -10.53
CA ALA A 6 -0.12 5.96 -11.06
C ALA A 6 -1.10 4.78 -11.20
N LEU A 7 -2.39 5.08 -11.11
CA LEU A 7 -3.50 4.16 -11.44
C LEU A 7 -4.31 4.62 -12.65
N TYR A 8 -3.82 5.66 -13.34
CA TYR A 8 -4.49 6.19 -14.52
C TYR A 8 -4.33 5.24 -15.71
N THR A 9 -5.45 4.80 -16.26
CA THR A 9 -5.53 3.86 -17.40
C THR A 9 -6.00 4.51 -18.70
N GLY A 10 -6.20 5.84 -18.71
CA GLY A 10 -6.59 6.58 -19.90
C GLY A 10 -5.43 6.85 -20.88
N PRO A 11 -5.68 7.65 -21.93
CA PRO A 11 -4.71 7.88 -23.01
C PRO A 11 -3.45 8.59 -22.53
N GLU A 12 -2.34 8.31 -23.21
CA GLU A 12 -1.09 9.05 -23.07
C GLU A 12 -1.28 10.56 -23.33
N LEU A 13 -0.66 11.37 -22.47
CA LEU A 13 -0.55 12.80 -22.69
C LEU A 13 0.75 13.06 -23.47
N GLY A 14 0.61 13.68 -24.64
CA GLY A 14 1.74 14.16 -25.42
C GLY A 14 2.57 15.22 -24.67
N PHE A 15 3.56 15.79 -25.35
CA PHE A 15 4.35 16.88 -24.76
C PHE A 15 3.43 18.07 -24.43
N THR A 16 3.38 18.42 -23.15
CA THR A 16 2.61 19.55 -22.62
C THR A 16 3.49 20.40 -21.72
N SER A 17 3.13 21.67 -21.55
CA SER A 17 3.80 22.56 -20.61
C SER A 17 3.69 22.04 -19.18
N LEU A 18 4.80 22.12 -18.45
CA LEU A 18 4.90 21.75 -17.04
C LEU A 18 5.04 23.02 -16.20
N VAL A 19 4.16 23.18 -15.21
CA VAL A 19 4.08 24.38 -14.37
C VAL A 19 4.12 24.00 -12.90
N TYR A 20 4.88 24.74 -12.09
CA TYR A 20 4.88 24.64 -10.64
C TYR A 20 4.15 25.86 -10.04
N PRO A 21 3.14 25.69 -9.17
CA PRO A 21 2.45 26.80 -8.53
C PRO A 21 3.30 27.36 -7.38
N GLU A 22 3.73 28.62 -7.48
CA GLU A 22 4.69 29.22 -6.52
C GLU A 22 4.06 29.77 -5.23
N ASP A 23 2.73 29.97 -5.13
CA ASP A 23 2.11 30.53 -3.92
C ASP A 23 0.66 30.03 -3.67
N PRO A 24 0.43 29.05 -2.77
CA PRO A 24 -0.88 28.43 -2.54
C PRO A 24 -1.77 29.18 -1.53
N GLY A 25 -1.34 30.33 -1.00
CA GLY A 25 -1.87 30.92 0.23
C GLY A 25 -2.63 32.24 0.11
N ASN A 26 -2.62 32.94 -1.03
CA ASN A 26 -3.22 34.27 -1.11
C ASN A 26 -3.95 34.55 -2.42
N ASN A 27 -5.20 35.00 -2.26
CA ASN A 27 -6.01 35.82 -3.17
C ASN A 27 -7.00 35.10 -4.10
N ASN A 28 -8.15 35.75 -4.23
CA ASN A 28 -9.45 35.33 -4.79
C ASN A 28 -9.48 34.93 -6.27
N GLU A 29 -8.36 34.56 -6.89
CA GLU A 29 -8.33 34.02 -8.25
C GLU A 29 -7.32 32.87 -8.27
N THR A 30 -7.82 31.63 -8.38
CA THR A 30 -7.04 30.37 -8.49
C THR A 30 -6.22 29.96 -7.25
N PHE A 31 -6.83 29.18 -6.35
CA PHE A 31 -6.14 28.50 -5.24
C PHE A 31 -5.79 27.04 -5.57
N SER A 32 -4.64 26.57 -5.09
CA SER A 32 -4.29 25.14 -5.00
C SER A 32 -3.38 24.91 -3.80
N GLY A 33 -3.87 24.19 -2.78
CA GLY A 33 -3.19 24.01 -1.49
C GLY A 33 -2.25 22.80 -1.40
N VAL A 34 -1.26 22.90 -0.51
CA VAL A 34 -0.45 21.78 -0.02
C VAL A 34 -1.21 21.10 1.14
N SER A 35 -1.32 19.78 1.15
CA SER A 35 -1.77 19.05 2.35
C SER A 35 -0.83 17.88 2.67
N LEU A 36 -0.43 17.83 3.93
CA LEU A 36 0.23 16.68 4.55
C LEU A 36 -0.85 15.61 4.78
N ASN A 37 -1.21 14.84 3.73
CA ASN A 37 -2.26 13.80 3.65
C ASN A 37 -3.66 14.28 4.10
N PRO A 38 -4.63 14.55 3.18
CA PRO A 38 -5.10 13.77 2.05
C PRO A 38 -5.04 14.53 0.70
N ALA A 39 -3.97 15.31 0.47
CA ALA A 39 -3.81 16.26 -0.64
C ALA A 39 -4.00 15.77 -2.07
N VAL A 40 -3.86 14.47 -2.35
CA VAL A 40 -3.91 13.97 -3.74
C VAL A 40 -5.32 14.07 -4.31
N ALA A 41 -6.31 13.63 -3.54
CA ALA A 41 -7.71 13.60 -3.98
C ALA A 41 -8.34 14.99 -3.98
N SER A 42 -7.87 15.90 -3.11
CA SER A 42 -8.36 17.27 -3.04
C SER A 42 -7.70 18.19 -4.06
N ALA A 43 -6.41 18.04 -4.39
CA ALA A 43 -5.75 18.88 -5.39
C ALA A 43 -6.24 18.61 -6.83
N ALA A 44 -6.49 17.34 -7.16
CA ALA A 44 -6.94 16.92 -8.49
C ALA A 44 -8.17 17.70 -9.04
N PRO A 45 -9.30 17.85 -8.31
CA PRO A 45 -10.44 18.60 -8.81
C PRO A 45 -10.14 20.09 -9.05
N TYR A 46 -9.34 20.75 -8.20
CA TYR A 46 -8.97 22.16 -8.39
C TYR A 46 -8.06 22.35 -9.61
N VAL A 47 -7.05 21.49 -9.74
CA VAL A 47 -6.10 21.52 -10.87
C VAL A 47 -6.80 21.21 -12.19
N LYS A 48 -7.75 20.26 -12.19
CA LYS A 48 -8.61 19.97 -13.35
C LYS A 48 -9.53 21.15 -13.68
N ALA A 49 -10.15 21.78 -12.68
CA ALA A 49 -11.01 22.96 -12.88
C ALA A 49 -10.23 24.17 -13.44
N ALA A 50 -8.94 24.30 -13.11
CA ALA A 50 -8.04 25.28 -13.68
C ALA A 50 -7.60 24.98 -15.13
N GLY A 51 -8.07 23.89 -15.73
CA GLY A 51 -7.79 23.52 -17.13
C GLY A 51 -6.50 22.74 -17.34
N ALA A 52 -5.85 22.25 -16.28
CA ALA A 52 -4.68 21.41 -16.42
C ALA A 52 -5.03 20.02 -17.01
N LEU A 53 -4.07 19.42 -17.72
CA LEU A 53 -4.24 18.11 -18.35
C LEU A 53 -3.90 16.93 -17.42
N GLY A 54 -3.16 17.19 -16.34
CA GLY A 54 -2.75 16.17 -15.37
C GLY A 54 -2.02 16.78 -14.17
N LEU A 55 -1.68 15.94 -13.20
CA LEU A 55 -1.09 16.34 -11.93
C LEU A 55 0.07 15.42 -11.53
N ILE A 56 1.22 16.00 -11.21
CA ILE A 56 2.39 15.32 -10.64
C ILE A 56 2.54 15.76 -9.19
N ILE A 57 2.64 14.80 -8.27
CA ILE A 57 2.66 15.06 -6.83
C ILE A 57 3.91 14.45 -6.22
N ALA A 58 4.78 15.31 -5.69
CA ALA A 58 5.87 14.88 -4.83
C ALA A 58 5.35 14.61 -3.42
N ARG A 59 5.57 13.41 -2.92
CA ARG A 59 5.17 13.00 -1.56
C ARG A 59 6.22 12.08 -0.95
N ASN A 60 6.13 11.87 0.36
CA ASN A 60 6.88 10.78 0.99
C ASN A 60 6.45 9.47 0.30
N PRO A 61 7.38 8.63 -0.20
CA PRO A 61 7.04 7.37 -0.88
C PRO A 61 6.11 6.52 -0.02
N GLY A 62 4.83 6.50 -0.39
CA GLY A 62 3.83 5.61 0.19
C GLY A 62 3.61 4.42 -0.74
N ASN A 63 3.30 3.26 -0.17
CA ASN A 63 3.01 2.06 -0.96
C ASN A 63 1.55 1.99 -1.41
N GLN A 64 0.69 2.85 -0.85
CA GLN A 64 -0.71 2.92 -1.21
C GLN A 64 -0.91 3.77 -2.46
N LEU A 65 -1.39 3.11 -3.51
CA LEU A 65 -1.85 3.75 -4.73
C LEU A 65 -3.30 4.21 -4.52
N ASN A 66 -3.54 5.50 -4.63
CA ASN A 66 -4.89 6.06 -4.65
C ASN A 66 -5.12 6.72 -6.02
N PRO A 67 -6.14 6.31 -6.78
CA PRO A 67 -6.46 6.96 -8.04
C PRO A 67 -6.99 8.38 -7.79
N CYS A 68 -6.74 9.28 -8.74
CA CYS A 68 -7.48 10.53 -8.80
C CYS A 68 -8.91 10.26 -9.27
N ARG A 69 -9.86 11.05 -8.76
CA ARG A 69 -11.25 10.98 -9.21
C ARG A 69 -11.38 11.42 -10.67
N ASP A 70 -12.48 11.00 -11.30
CA ASP A 70 -12.94 11.50 -12.60
C ASP A 70 -11.95 11.32 -13.76
N ASN A 71 -11.25 10.18 -13.79
CA ASN A 71 -10.31 9.81 -14.84
C ASN A 71 -9.28 10.92 -15.15
N PHE A 72 -8.80 11.59 -14.10
CA PHE A 72 -7.80 12.65 -14.22
C PHE A 72 -6.38 12.06 -14.08
N PRO A 73 -5.46 12.31 -15.04
CA PRO A 73 -4.09 11.80 -14.97
C PRO A 73 -3.36 12.31 -13.72
N CYS A 74 -2.98 11.39 -12.84
CA CYS A 74 -2.26 11.71 -11.61
C CYS A 74 -1.10 10.76 -11.37
N ILE A 75 0.07 11.34 -11.09
CA ILE A 75 1.31 10.60 -10.84
C ILE A 75 1.87 11.04 -9.50
N ALA A 76 2.08 10.07 -8.62
CA ALA A 76 2.81 10.29 -7.38
C ALA A 76 4.29 9.92 -7.56
N ILE A 77 5.18 10.77 -7.09
CA ILE A 77 6.63 10.58 -7.10
C ILE A 77 7.19 10.84 -5.70
N ASP A 78 8.41 10.36 -5.45
CA ASP A 78 9.12 10.69 -4.21
C ASP A 78 9.64 12.15 -4.23
N TYR A 79 10.06 12.65 -3.06
CA TYR A 79 10.57 14.02 -2.94
C TYR A 79 11.86 14.25 -3.72
N LYS A 80 12.71 13.24 -3.90
CA LYS A 80 13.97 13.38 -4.64
C LYS A 80 13.68 13.68 -6.12
N LEU A 81 12.83 12.86 -6.73
CA LEU A 81 12.33 13.07 -8.10
C LEU A 81 11.55 14.38 -8.20
N GLY A 82 10.77 14.74 -7.17
CA GLY A 82 10.09 16.03 -7.10
C GLY A 82 11.05 17.22 -7.14
N THR A 83 12.15 17.17 -6.38
CA THR A 83 13.21 18.18 -6.41
C THR A 83 13.88 18.24 -7.77
N ASP A 84 14.19 17.10 -8.39
CA ASP A 84 14.78 17.07 -9.74
C ASP A 84 13.86 17.73 -10.78
N ILE A 85 12.55 17.49 -10.69
CA ILE A 85 11.55 18.14 -11.56
C ILE A 85 11.47 19.65 -11.29
N LEU A 86 11.49 20.07 -10.03
CA LEU A 86 11.44 21.49 -9.67
C LEU A 86 12.68 22.24 -10.21
N LEU A 87 13.87 21.64 -10.08
CA LEU A 87 15.10 22.16 -10.65
C LEU A 87 15.04 22.22 -12.18
N TYR A 88 14.45 21.21 -12.82
CA TYR A 88 14.23 21.23 -14.27
C TYR A 88 13.36 22.41 -14.69
N ILE A 89 12.24 22.67 -14.00
CA ILE A 89 11.36 23.81 -14.29
C ILE A 89 12.12 25.13 -14.18
N GLY A 90 12.94 25.31 -13.13
CA GLY A 90 13.75 26.52 -12.96
C GLY A 90 14.90 26.68 -13.97
N SER A 91 15.32 25.60 -14.63
CA SER A 91 16.47 25.60 -15.55
C SER A 91 16.15 26.02 -16.99
N THR A 92 14.87 26.05 -17.38
CA THR A 92 14.43 26.34 -18.75
C THR A 92 13.27 27.33 -18.77
N ARG A 93 13.17 28.14 -19.82
CA ARG A 93 12.02 29.03 -20.05
C ARG A 93 10.78 28.30 -20.56
N SER A 94 10.94 27.07 -21.05
CA SER A 94 9.86 26.23 -21.53
C SER A 94 10.10 24.80 -21.06
N SER A 95 9.50 24.46 -19.93
CA SER A 95 9.48 23.13 -19.36
C SER A 95 8.35 22.33 -19.99
N VAL A 96 8.68 21.18 -20.57
CA VAL A 96 7.70 20.28 -21.18
C VAL A 96 7.80 18.89 -20.57
N VAL A 97 6.67 18.22 -20.43
CA VAL A 97 6.58 16.85 -19.92
C VAL A 97 5.68 16.02 -20.83
N LYS A 98 5.97 14.73 -20.90
CA LYS A 98 5.16 13.72 -21.57
C LYS A 98 4.79 12.64 -20.57
N ILE A 99 3.51 12.30 -20.47
CA ILE A 99 3.02 11.27 -19.54
C ILE A 99 2.57 10.06 -20.34
N GLN A 100 3.37 8.99 -20.26
CA GLN A 100 3.07 7.72 -20.93
C GLN A 100 2.03 6.90 -20.16
N HIS A 101 1.46 5.89 -20.84
CA HIS A 101 0.56 4.92 -20.23
C HIS A 101 1.20 4.23 -19.02
N SER A 102 0.40 4.03 -17.97
CA SER A 102 0.79 3.26 -16.79
C SER A 102 1.13 1.82 -17.19
N LYS A 103 2.24 1.31 -16.66
CA LYS A 103 2.67 -0.09 -16.86
C LYS A 103 2.79 -0.78 -15.51
N THR A 104 2.26 -1.99 -15.41
CA THR A 104 2.49 -2.84 -14.25
C THR A 104 3.88 -3.46 -14.38
N LEU A 105 4.74 -3.18 -13.40
CA LEU A 105 6.05 -3.81 -13.31
C LEU A 105 5.90 -5.12 -12.54
N VAL A 106 5.93 -6.25 -13.24
CA VAL A 106 5.84 -7.59 -12.66
C VAL A 106 7.24 -8.15 -12.49
N GLY A 107 7.52 -8.73 -11.31
CA GLY A 107 8.78 -9.44 -11.05
C GLY A 107 9.98 -8.55 -10.70
N GLN A 108 9.82 -7.22 -10.66
CA GLN A 108 10.85 -6.36 -10.09
C GLN A 108 10.75 -6.37 -8.55
N PRO A 109 11.87 -6.52 -7.82
CA PRO A 109 11.91 -6.42 -6.37
C PRO A 109 11.55 -5.01 -5.92
N ILE A 110 10.28 -4.76 -5.64
CA ILE A 110 9.90 -3.68 -4.74
C ILE A 110 10.04 -4.25 -3.34
N GLY A 111 10.98 -3.69 -2.57
CA GLY A 111 11.25 -4.17 -1.20
C GLY A 111 9.96 -4.23 -0.40
N THR A 112 9.73 -5.37 0.25
CA THR A 112 8.50 -5.60 1.01
C THR A 112 8.47 -4.68 2.22
N LYS A 113 7.31 -4.07 2.44
CA LYS A 113 7.11 -3.09 3.52
C LYS A 113 5.78 -3.32 4.22
N VAL A 114 5.75 -3.03 5.53
CA VAL A 114 4.50 -3.00 6.28
C VAL A 114 3.82 -1.66 6.06
N ALA A 115 2.55 -1.67 5.68
CA ALA A 115 1.79 -0.47 5.34
C ALA A 115 1.75 0.57 6.47
N THR A 116 1.79 1.85 6.11
CA THR A 116 1.62 3.00 7.02
C THR A 116 0.41 2.87 7.94
N PHE A 117 -0.73 2.47 7.38
CA PHE A 117 -2.00 2.39 8.09
C PHE A 117 -2.14 1.12 8.95
N SER A 118 -1.20 0.18 8.86
CA SER A 118 -1.27 -1.04 9.67
C SER A 118 -1.03 -0.70 11.12
N SER A 119 -1.97 -1.05 11.99
CA SER A 119 -1.82 -0.92 13.44
C SER A 119 -0.61 -1.71 13.93
N ARG A 120 -0.02 -1.21 15.02
CA ARG A 120 1.18 -1.77 15.64
C ARG A 120 0.86 -2.23 17.06
N GLY A 121 1.60 -3.23 17.54
CA GLY A 121 1.61 -3.57 18.95
C GLY A 121 2.39 -2.57 19.81
N PRO A 122 2.49 -2.81 21.12
CA PRO A 122 1.95 -3.96 21.85
C PRO A 122 0.43 -3.91 22.03
N ASN A 123 -0.17 -5.06 22.38
CA ASN A 123 -1.58 -5.13 22.77
C ASN A 123 -1.80 -4.37 24.08
N SER A 124 -2.66 -3.35 24.07
CA SER A 124 -2.94 -2.52 25.25
C SER A 124 -3.70 -3.26 26.36
N ILE A 125 -4.45 -4.32 26.02
CA ILE A 125 -5.26 -5.11 26.97
C ILE A 125 -4.41 -6.21 27.60
N ALA A 126 -3.59 -6.89 26.79
CA ALA A 126 -2.72 -7.98 27.25
C ALA A 126 -1.30 -7.79 26.71
N PRO A 127 -0.47 -6.94 27.32
CA PRO A 127 0.86 -6.59 26.81
C PRO A 127 1.83 -7.77 26.68
N ALA A 128 1.63 -8.81 27.50
CA ALA A 128 2.40 -10.05 27.44
C ALA A 128 2.15 -10.87 26.16
N ILE A 129 1.09 -10.53 25.39
CA ILE A 129 0.69 -11.25 24.19
C ILE A 129 0.91 -10.37 22.98
N ILE A 130 1.85 -10.78 22.15
CA ILE A 130 2.20 -10.07 20.92
C ILE A 130 0.99 -10.06 19.97
N LYS A 131 0.63 -8.86 19.53
CA LYS A 131 -0.24 -8.59 18.39
C LYS A 131 0.48 -7.59 17.48
N LEU A 132 0.34 -7.67 16.16
CA LEU A 132 -0.46 -8.61 15.35
C LEU A 132 0.13 -10.04 15.33
N ASP A 133 -0.61 -11.01 14.79
CA ASP A 133 -0.17 -12.41 14.69
C ASP A 133 0.66 -12.70 13.45
N ILE A 134 0.26 -12.16 12.29
CA ILE A 134 0.83 -12.45 10.98
C ILE A 134 0.59 -11.28 10.02
N GLY A 135 1.55 -11.01 9.14
CA GLY A 135 1.43 -10.11 8.00
C GLY A 135 1.02 -10.82 6.71
N ALA A 136 0.25 -10.15 5.86
CA ALA A 136 -0.14 -10.65 4.54
C ALA A 136 -0.29 -9.49 3.54
N PRO A 137 -0.27 -9.76 2.22
CA PRO A 137 -0.56 -8.75 1.20
C PRO A 137 -1.91 -8.07 1.44
N GLY A 138 -1.88 -6.75 1.61
CA GLY A 138 -3.09 -5.95 1.88
C GLY A 138 -3.05 -4.55 1.28
N VAL A 139 -2.09 -4.25 0.42
CA VAL A 139 -1.97 -2.95 -0.26
C VAL A 139 -2.06 -3.17 -1.75
N SER A 140 -2.85 -2.34 -2.43
CA SER A 140 -3.00 -2.37 -3.90
C SER A 140 -3.43 -3.76 -4.40
N ILE A 141 -4.43 -4.36 -3.74
CA ILE A 141 -5.03 -5.64 -4.13
C ILE A 141 -6.15 -5.37 -5.12
N LEU A 142 -6.07 -5.98 -6.31
CA LEU A 142 -7.16 -5.93 -7.29
C LEU A 142 -8.31 -6.82 -6.80
N ALA A 143 -9.48 -6.22 -6.57
CA ALA A 143 -10.65 -6.92 -6.08
C ALA A 143 -11.90 -6.53 -6.87
N ALA A 144 -12.87 -7.46 -6.96
CA ALA A 144 -14.19 -7.14 -7.48
C ALA A 144 -14.85 -6.08 -6.60
N THR A 145 -15.60 -5.17 -7.22
CA THR A 145 -16.30 -4.10 -6.52
C THR A 145 -17.69 -3.86 -7.10
N SER A 146 -18.50 -3.10 -6.36
CA SER A 146 -19.81 -2.67 -6.80
C SER A 146 -19.69 -1.71 -7.99
N PRO A 147 -20.62 -1.76 -8.97
CA PRO A 147 -20.70 -0.74 -10.01
C PRO A 147 -20.81 0.71 -9.48
N ASN A 148 -21.30 0.88 -8.24
CA ASN A 148 -21.43 2.18 -7.59
C ASN A 148 -20.14 2.67 -6.91
N ASP A 149 -19.08 1.88 -6.90
CA ASP A 149 -17.78 2.32 -6.39
C ASP A 149 -17.20 3.40 -7.30
N THR A 150 -16.78 4.52 -6.71
CA THR A 150 -16.19 5.66 -7.43
C THR A 150 -14.97 5.28 -8.25
N PHE A 151 -14.25 4.22 -7.85
CA PHE A 151 -13.03 3.74 -8.53
C PHE A 151 -13.24 2.42 -9.26
N ASN A 152 -14.50 2.07 -9.56
CA ASN A 152 -14.83 0.91 -10.37
C ASN A 152 -14.30 1.06 -11.80
N ASP A 153 -13.47 0.12 -12.22
CA ASP A 153 -13.11 -0.12 -13.62
C ASP A 153 -13.55 -1.53 -13.99
N ARG A 154 -14.61 -1.63 -14.81
CA ARG A 154 -15.17 -2.90 -15.33
C ARG A 154 -15.49 -3.94 -14.24
N GLY A 155 -15.98 -3.50 -13.08
CA GLY A 155 -16.34 -4.38 -11.96
C GLY A 155 -15.21 -4.63 -10.97
N PHE A 156 -14.03 -4.02 -11.16
CA PHE A 156 -12.87 -4.20 -10.31
C PHE A 156 -12.32 -2.86 -9.82
N SER A 157 -11.61 -2.89 -8.70
CA SER A 157 -10.87 -1.73 -8.20
C SER A 157 -9.67 -2.17 -7.38
N MET A 158 -8.66 -1.31 -7.30
CA MET A 158 -7.52 -1.49 -6.41
C MET A 158 -7.89 -1.08 -5.00
N LYS A 159 -7.76 -2.00 -4.04
CA LYS A 159 -8.10 -1.79 -2.64
C LYS A 159 -6.90 -1.99 -1.73
N SER A 160 -6.88 -1.27 -0.62
CA SER A 160 -5.85 -1.40 0.40
C SER A 160 -6.50 -1.40 1.78
N GLY A 161 -5.99 -2.21 2.69
CA GLY A 161 -6.45 -2.31 4.06
C GLY A 161 -6.05 -3.62 4.72
N THR A 162 -6.05 -3.63 6.06
CA THR A 162 -5.93 -4.88 6.84
C THR A 162 -7.09 -5.82 6.57
N SER A 163 -8.26 -5.31 6.15
CA SER A 163 -9.38 -6.12 5.67
C SER A 163 -9.03 -6.97 4.44
N MET A 164 -8.21 -6.45 3.52
CA MET A 164 -7.73 -7.20 2.36
C MET A 164 -6.71 -8.26 2.77
N ALA A 165 -5.80 -7.92 3.71
CA ALA A 165 -4.88 -8.89 4.29
C ALA A 165 -5.63 -10.02 5.02
N ALA A 166 -6.69 -9.70 5.75
CA ALA A 166 -7.55 -10.68 6.41
C ALA A 166 -8.21 -11.64 5.41
N LEU A 167 -8.72 -11.13 4.27
CA LEU A 167 -9.26 -11.96 3.20
C LEU A 167 -8.23 -12.96 2.66
N VAL A 168 -6.98 -12.52 2.44
CA VAL A 168 -5.89 -13.40 2.00
C VAL A 168 -5.63 -14.50 3.04
N ILE A 169 -5.53 -14.16 4.32
CA ILE A 169 -5.35 -15.16 5.39
C ILE A 169 -6.54 -16.12 5.48
N SER A 170 -7.77 -15.64 5.35
CA SER A 170 -8.96 -16.50 5.32
C SER A 170 -8.92 -17.51 4.18
N GLY A 171 -8.47 -17.09 2.99
CA GLY A 171 -8.26 -17.99 1.84
C GLY A 171 -7.20 -19.06 2.12
N VAL A 172 -6.07 -18.66 2.72
CA VAL A 172 -5.02 -19.60 3.14
C VAL A 172 -5.56 -20.61 4.14
N VAL A 173 -6.29 -20.17 5.18
CA VAL A 173 -6.90 -21.06 6.18
C VAL A 173 -7.91 -22.01 5.54
N ALA A 174 -8.71 -21.55 4.57
CA ALA A 174 -9.67 -22.40 3.87
C ALA A 174 -8.97 -23.53 3.09
N LEU A 175 -7.87 -23.21 2.40
CA LEU A 175 -7.06 -24.21 1.70
C LEU A 175 -6.40 -25.19 2.68
N LEU A 176 -5.83 -24.69 3.77
CA LEU A 176 -5.26 -25.54 4.82
C LEU A 176 -6.33 -26.44 5.46
N LYS A 177 -7.57 -25.97 5.64
CA LYS A 177 -8.67 -26.78 6.17
C LYS A 177 -9.07 -27.91 5.22
N ALA A 178 -8.96 -27.69 3.91
CA ALA A 178 -9.17 -28.75 2.93
C ALA A 178 -8.08 -29.83 2.98
N LEU A 179 -6.82 -29.43 3.24
CA LEU A 179 -5.68 -30.35 3.38
C LEU A 179 -5.61 -31.04 4.74
N HIS A 180 -6.00 -30.35 5.80
CA HIS A 180 -5.96 -30.80 7.20
C HIS A 180 -7.31 -30.60 7.90
N PRO A 181 -8.32 -31.44 7.59
CA PRO A 181 -9.68 -31.26 8.11
C PRO A 181 -9.81 -31.45 9.62
N ASP A 182 -8.85 -32.12 10.26
CA ASP A 182 -8.81 -32.44 11.69
C ASP A 182 -8.14 -31.35 12.55
N TRP A 183 -7.42 -30.42 11.93
CA TRP A 183 -6.77 -29.33 12.67
C TRP A 183 -7.77 -28.43 13.38
N SER A 184 -7.41 -28.06 14.62
CA SER A 184 -8.10 -27.07 15.42
C SER A 184 -7.78 -25.63 14.95
N PRO A 185 -8.56 -24.61 15.33
CA PRO A 185 -8.23 -23.21 15.04
C PRO A 185 -6.84 -22.80 15.55
N ALA A 186 -6.43 -23.30 16.72
CA ALA A 186 -5.10 -23.08 17.27
C ALA A 186 -4.00 -23.73 16.43
N ALA A 187 -4.25 -24.92 15.86
CA ALA A 187 -3.32 -25.59 14.95
C ALA A 187 -3.09 -24.78 13.68
N PHE A 188 -4.14 -24.26 13.03
CA PHE A 188 -4.00 -23.38 11.87
C PHE A 188 -3.20 -22.13 12.18
N ARG A 189 -3.52 -21.44 13.29
CA ARG A 189 -2.78 -20.26 13.73
C ARG A 189 -1.30 -20.60 13.96
N SER A 190 -1.02 -21.70 14.66
CA SER A 190 0.35 -22.13 14.90
C SER A 190 1.09 -22.39 13.60
N ALA A 191 0.53 -23.19 12.69
CA ALA A 191 1.17 -23.54 11.42
C ALA A 191 1.48 -22.31 10.58
N ILE A 192 0.56 -21.36 10.48
CA ILE A 192 0.75 -20.11 9.70
C ILE A 192 1.84 -19.23 10.32
N VAL A 193 1.81 -19.05 11.64
CA VAL A 193 2.75 -18.16 12.34
C VAL A 193 4.16 -18.73 12.36
N THR A 194 4.33 -20.03 12.62
CA THR A 194 5.66 -20.65 12.76
C THR A 194 6.37 -20.87 11.43
N THR A 195 5.62 -20.91 10.31
CA THR A 195 6.18 -21.16 8.96
C THR A 195 6.34 -19.88 8.13
N SER A 196 5.91 -18.74 8.65
CA SER A 196 6.00 -17.44 8.01
C SER A 196 7.43 -17.00 7.68
N TRP A 197 7.58 -16.18 6.64
CA TRP A 197 8.85 -15.58 6.28
C TRP A 197 9.20 -14.40 7.19
N ARG A 198 10.46 -14.34 7.63
CA ARG A 198 11.03 -13.19 8.39
C ARG A 198 11.65 -12.13 7.48
N THR A 199 12.03 -12.54 6.27
CA THR A 199 12.45 -11.68 5.16
C THR A 199 11.34 -11.67 4.12
N ASP A 200 11.49 -10.88 3.08
CA ASP A 200 10.64 -11.06 1.91
C ASP A 200 10.97 -12.36 1.16
N PRO A 201 10.14 -12.77 0.18
CA PRO A 201 10.40 -13.98 -0.61
C PRO A 201 11.70 -13.98 -1.41
N LEU A 202 12.36 -12.82 -1.57
CA LEU A 202 13.66 -12.68 -2.24
C LEU A 202 14.84 -12.69 -1.25
N GLY A 203 14.57 -12.77 0.05
CA GLY A 203 15.58 -12.78 1.10
C GLY A 203 15.94 -11.39 1.65
N GLU A 204 15.25 -10.34 1.20
CA GLU A 204 15.51 -8.97 1.63
C GLU A 204 14.81 -8.64 2.95
N GLN A 205 15.35 -7.66 3.67
CA GLN A 205 14.74 -7.19 4.92
C GLN A 205 13.39 -6.51 4.64
N ILE A 206 12.44 -6.73 5.54
CA ILE A 206 11.16 -6.05 5.52
C ILE A 206 11.28 -4.77 6.35
N PHE A 207 10.76 -3.66 5.81
CA PHE A 207 10.80 -2.36 6.47
C PHE A 207 9.40 -1.88 6.88
N ALA A 208 9.33 -1.18 8.00
CA ALA A 208 8.19 -0.38 8.43
C ALA A 208 8.44 1.10 8.13
N GLU A 209 7.41 1.91 8.36
CA GLU A 209 7.51 3.36 8.23
C GLU A 209 8.60 3.98 9.12
N GLY A 210 9.14 5.09 8.66
CA GLY A 210 10.22 5.82 9.33
C GLY A 210 11.10 6.55 8.33
N SER A 211 11.79 7.60 8.79
CA SER A 211 12.85 8.26 8.03
C SER A 211 14.11 8.40 8.92
N PRO A 212 15.11 7.51 8.79
CA PRO A 212 15.17 6.38 7.85
C PRO A 212 14.14 5.28 8.17
N SER A 213 13.82 4.44 7.18
CA SER A 213 12.85 3.34 7.37
C SER A 213 13.33 2.37 8.44
N LYS A 214 12.41 1.99 9.33
CA LYS A 214 12.68 1.08 10.45
C LYS A 214 12.69 -0.36 9.95
N VAL A 215 13.66 -1.18 10.35
CA VAL A 215 13.59 -2.64 10.14
C VAL A 215 12.46 -3.21 10.99
N THR A 216 11.61 -4.08 10.42
CA THR A 216 10.44 -4.58 11.13
C THR A 216 10.78 -5.44 12.35
N ASP A 217 9.99 -5.28 13.42
CA ASP A 217 10.00 -6.12 14.61
C ASP A 217 8.66 -6.88 14.78
N PRO A 218 8.52 -7.79 15.76
CA PRO A 218 7.28 -8.53 15.95
C PRO A 218 6.03 -7.69 16.22
N PHE A 219 6.14 -6.43 16.67
CA PHE A 219 4.99 -5.54 16.83
C PHE A 219 4.49 -4.95 15.50
N ASP A 220 5.28 -5.07 14.44
CA ASP A 220 4.94 -4.60 13.09
C ASP A 220 4.10 -5.61 12.29
N TYR A 221 4.39 -6.91 12.44
CA TYR A 221 3.83 -7.98 11.59
C TYR A 221 3.70 -9.36 12.29
N GLY A 222 3.92 -9.44 13.60
CA GLY A 222 3.85 -10.68 14.37
C GLY A 222 4.90 -11.71 13.99
N GLY A 223 4.43 -12.88 13.55
CA GLY A 223 5.26 -13.99 13.08
C GLY A 223 6.07 -13.67 11.84
N GLY A 224 5.64 -12.72 11.02
CA GLY A 224 6.28 -12.40 9.73
C GLY A 224 5.25 -12.37 8.60
N LEU A 225 5.71 -12.55 7.36
CA LEU A 225 4.86 -12.61 6.17
C LEU A 225 4.35 -14.04 5.94
N VAL A 226 3.05 -14.22 5.73
CA VAL A 226 2.43 -15.53 5.48
C VAL A 226 3.13 -16.30 4.35
N ASN A 227 3.43 -17.58 4.61
CA ASN A 227 3.95 -18.52 3.62
C ASN A 227 2.99 -19.72 3.53
N PRO A 228 2.05 -19.71 2.57
CA PRO A 228 1.05 -20.78 2.45
C PRO A 228 1.66 -22.15 2.16
N GLU A 229 2.73 -22.20 1.36
CA GLU A 229 3.38 -23.47 0.97
C GLU A 229 4.00 -24.16 2.17
N LYS A 230 4.78 -23.43 2.99
CA LYS A 230 5.34 -24.02 4.21
C LYS A 230 4.28 -24.29 5.28
N ALA A 231 3.18 -23.54 5.30
CA ALA A 231 2.08 -23.77 6.24
C ALA A 231 1.27 -25.04 5.90
N ALA A 232 1.33 -25.54 4.67
CA ALA A 232 0.67 -26.76 4.25
C ALA A 232 1.31 -28.02 4.86
N GLU A 233 2.62 -28.00 5.11
CA GLU A 233 3.34 -29.12 5.75
C GLU A 233 4.27 -28.59 6.85
N PRO A 234 3.71 -28.14 7.99
CA PRO A 234 4.51 -27.55 9.05
C PRO A 234 5.29 -28.64 9.79
N VAL A 235 6.57 -28.37 10.08
CA VAL A 235 7.44 -29.28 10.85
C VAL A 235 6.94 -29.45 12.30
N SER A 236 6.20 -28.47 12.84
CA SER A 236 5.63 -28.53 14.20
C SER A 236 4.39 -27.66 14.33
N ILE A 237 3.38 -28.16 15.06
CA ILE A 237 2.12 -27.48 15.37
C ILE A 237 1.95 -27.42 16.89
N ARG A 238 1.74 -26.21 17.45
CA ARG A 238 1.37 -26.02 18.86
C ARG A 238 -0.14 -25.87 18.98
N THR A 239 -0.80 -26.82 19.65
CA THR A 239 -2.26 -26.87 19.79
C THR A 239 -2.80 -26.17 21.04
N GLN A 240 -1.95 -25.76 21.99
CA GLN A 240 -2.37 -25.43 23.37
C GLN A 240 -2.51 -23.93 23.73
N ILE A 241 -2.54 -22.98 22.79
CA ILE A 241 -2.55 -21.54 23.18
C ILE A 241 -3.92 -21.07 23.74
N LEU A 242 -5.02 -21.81 23.55
CA LEU A 242 -6.36 -21.37 23.96
C LEU A 242 -6.93 -22.04 25.22
N GLN A 243 -6.30 -23.09 25.78
CA GLN A 243 -6.89 -23.77 26.94
C GLN A 243 -6.81 -22.92 28.22
N ASN A 244 -5.79 -22.05 28.34
CA ASN A 244 -5.59 -21.23 29.54
C ASN A 244 -6.48 -19.98 29.60
N TYR A 245 -7.37 -19.76 28.63
CA TYR A 245 -8.25 -18.58 28.60
C TYR A 245 -9.62 -18.79 29.24
N TYR A 246 -10.00 -20.04 29.53
CA TYR A 246 -11.31 -20.36 30.13
C TYR A 246 -11.22 -20.85 31.59
N ASP A 247 -10.01 -20.98 32.15
CA ASP A 247 -9.79 -21.53 33.49
C ASP A 247 -9.48 -20.47 34.56
N GLU A 248 -9.66 -19.17 34.27
CA GLU A 248 -9.62 -18.10 35.28
C GLU A 248 -11.00 -17.44 35.42
N ASN A 249 -11.91 -18.15 36.10
CA ASN A 249 -13.05 -17.57 36.81
C ASN A 249 -12.74 -17.55 38.31
#